data_AF-A0A9E3J9U0-F1
#
_entry.id   AF-A0A9E3J9U0-F1
#
_cell.length_a   1.000
_cell.length_b   1.000
_cell.length_c   1.000
_cell.angle_alpha   90.00
_cell.angle_beta   90.00
_cell.angle_gamma   90.00
#
_symmetry.space_group_name_H-M   'P 1'
#
loop_
_entity.id
_entity.type
_entity.pdbx_description
1 polymer ?
#
loop_
_entity_poly.entity_id
_entity_poly.type
_entity_poly.pdbx_seq_one_letter_code
_entity_poly.pdbx_strand_id
1 'polypeptide(L)'
;MSQHRKRTEKQARGLIAGAAVVTVAVGVGLGLWAGGDSDPAGSARSQAESPLGGRDEASRAPSRAPSPTPTRSYPLSTTPRTIPAVRAHTPERGPGWRPAPGRRVVVNDAGLADEGRLLAGELGLTYAGQKNDVRAGDVRLAVDGGKRADPESYRMTVRGGRVAISGPDDAGVFYGTRTLKQAVHGGGTAPEGVVRDEPAKPVRGFSLDIARKNF
;
A
#
# COMPACT_ATOMS: atom_id res chain seq x y z
N MET A 1 -10.42 24.12 51.14
CA MET A 1 -11.53 23.28 50.63
C MET A 1 -11.32 23.09 49.14
N SER A 2 -10.72 21.98 48.72
CA SER A 2 -10.45 21.69 47.31
C SER A 2 -10.96 20.29 46.99
N GLN A 3 -11.99 20.22 46.15
CA GLN A 3 -12.69 18.98 45.86
C GLN A 3 -11.93 18.16 44.80
N HIS A 4 -11.45 16.99 45.22
CA HIS A 4 -10.96 15.94 44.33
C HIS A 4 -12.13 15.35 43.52
N ARG A 5 -12.22 15.70 42.24
CA ARG A 5 -13.15 15.08 41.30
C ARG A 5 -12.55 13.77 40.78
N LYS A 6 -12.86 12.66 41.44
CA LYS A 6 -12.55 11.30 40.96
C LYS A 6 -13.39 11.03 39.70
N ARG A 7 -12.75 10.79 38.55
CA ARG A 7 -13.42 10.29 37.34
C ARG A 7 -13.72 8.81 37.54
N THR A 8 -15.00 8.47 37.56
CA THR A 8 -15.48 7.08 37.65
C THR A 8 -15.45 6.45 36.26
N GLU A 9 -14.64 5.40 36.10
CA GLU A 9 -14.67 4.53 34.93
C GLU A 9 -16.01 3.77 34.88
N LYS A 10 -16.76 3.90 33.79
CA LYS A 10 -17.91 3.04 33.51
C LYS A 10 -17.46 1.87 32.64
N GLN A 11 -17.21 0.72 33.27
CA GLN A 11 -17.16 -0.57 32.59
C GLN A 11 -18.57 -0.93 32.11
N ALA A 12 -18.79 -0.88 30.80
CA ALA A 12 -19.99 -1.46 30.19
C ALA A 12 -19.64 -2.88 29.70
N ARG A 13 -20.07 -3.88 30.48
CA ARG A 13 -20.13 -5.28 30.07
C ARG A 13 -21.28 -5.46 29.07
N GLY A 14 -20.96 -5.76 27.82
CA GLY A 14 -21.92 -6.21 26.81
C GLY A 14 -21.62 -7.65 26.42
N LEU A 15 -22.40 -8.59 26.98
CA LEU A 15 -22.53 -9.95 26.48
C LEU A 15 -23.40 -9.90 25.21
N ILE A 16 -22.85 -10.31 24.06
CA ILE A 16 -23.66 -10.69 22.90
C ILE A 16 -23.19 -12.06 22.44
N ALA A 17 -24.02 -13.05 22.77
CA ALA A 17 -24.07 -14.34 22.12
C ALA A 17 -24.73 -14.19 20.75
N GLY A 18 -24.32 -15.00 19.77
CA GLY A 18 -25.20 -15.32 18.65
C GLY A 18 -24.55 -15.43 17.28
N ALA A 19 -24.56 -16.67 16.77
CA ALA A 19 -24.64 -17.08 15.38
C ALA A 19 -23.41 -16.91 14.47
N ALA A 20 -22.68 -18.02 14.33
CA ALA A 20 -21.88 -18.33 13.16
C ALA A 20 -22.80 -18.53 11.95
N VAL A 21 -22.52 -17.83 10.85
CA VAL A 21 -23.04 -18.15 9.52
C VAL A 21 -21.85 -18.46 8.62
N VAL A 22 -21.70 -19.73 8.29
CA VAL A 22 -20.73 -20.25 7.33
C VAL A 22 -21.38 -20.16 5.96
N THR A 23 -20.89 -19.27 5.10
CA THR A 23 -21.21 -19.28 3.66
C THR A 23 -20.07 -19.94 2.90
N VAL A 24 -20.27 -21.20 2.53
CA VAL A 24 -19.48 -21.89 1.49
C VAL A 24 -20.16 -21.61 0.16
N ALA A 25 -19.48 -20.90 -0.74
CA ALA A 25 -19.86 -20.81 -2.14
C ALA A 25 -18.72 -21.38 -2.99
N VAL A 26 -18.89 -22.63 -3.41
CA VAL A 26 -18.06 -23.28 -4.43
C VAL A 26 -18.62 -22.89 -5.80
N GLY A 27 -17.84 -22.19 -6.60
CA GLY A 27 -18.14 -21.91 -8.01
C GLY A 27 -17.03 -22.47 -8.90
N VAL A 28 -17.28 -23.65 -9.47
CA VAL A 28 -16.48 -24.24 -10.54
C VAL A 28 -17.01 -23.74 -11.88
N GLY A 29 -16.16 -23.14 -12.70
CA GLY A 29 -16.47 -22.76 -14.07
C GLY A 29 -15.32 -23.17 -14.99
N LEU A 30 -15.47 -24.30 -15.68
CA LEU A 30 -14.62 -24.75 -16.78
C LEU A 30 -15.11 -24.11 -18.08
N GLY A 31 -14.22 -23.41 -18.77
CA GLY A 31 -14.44 -22.96 -20.15
C GLY A 31 -13.39 -23.57 -21.07
N LEU A 32 -13.76 -24.66 -21.76
CA LEU A 32 -13.03 -25.17 -22.92
C LEU A 32 -13.51 -24.42 -24.17
N TRP A 33 -12.57 -23.98 -25.00
CA TRP A 33 -12.83 -23.72 -26.42
C TRP A 33 -11.82 -24.49 -27.26
N ALA A 34 -12.36 -25.32 -28.14
CA ALA A 34 -11.65 -26.12 -29.13
C ALA A 34 -11.96 -25.58 -30.53
N GLY A 35 -11.00 -25.75 -31.43
CA GLY A 35 -11.09 -25.45 -32.85
C GLY A 35 -9.71 -25.00 -33.32
N GLY A 36 -9.01 -25.70 -34.20
CA GLY A 36 -9.30 -26.85 -35.04
C GLY A 36 -8.22 -26.81 -36.12
N ASP A 37 -7.39 -27.85 -36.18
CA ASP A 37 -6.29 -27.97 -37.14
C ASP A 37 -6.82 -28.29 -38.54
N SER A 38 -6.19 -27.70 -39.57
CA SER A 38 -5.95 -28.38 -40.84
C SER A 38 -4.87 -27.65 -41.63
N ASP A 39 -3.75 -28.35 -41.79
CA ASP A 39 -2.51 -28.01 -42.51
C ASP A 39 -2.62 -28.30 -44.04
N PRO A 40 -1.57 -28.00 -44.85
CA PRO A 40 -1.69 -27.48 -46.22
C PRO A 40 -1.30 -28.50 -47.32
N ALA A 41 -1.61 -28.18 -48.59
CA ALA A 41 -0.78 -28.48 -49.78
C ALA A 41 -1.49 -28.05 -51.08
N GLY A 42 -0.75 -27.53 -52.06
CA GLY A 42 -1.25 -27.34 -53.42
C GLY A 42 -0.49 -26.32 -54.26
N SER A 43 0.64 -26.75 -54.82
CA SER A 43 1.41 -26.05 -55.85
C SER A 43 0.74 -26.12 -57.23
N ALA A 44 0.66 -25.00 -57.97
CA ALA A 44 0.70 -25.01 -59.44
C ALA A 44 1.08 -23.63 -60.01
N ARG A 45 1.98 -23.64 -60.99
CA ARG A 45 2.46 -22.52 -61.80
C ARG A 45 1.47 -22.20 -62.93
N SER A 46 1.45 -20.95 -63.41
CA SER A 46 1.35 -20.51 -64.83
C SER A 46 1.18 -18.98 -64.83
N GLN A 47 2.20 -18.22 -65.24
CA GLN A 47 2.40 -17.63 -66.58
C GLN A 47 1.54 -16.38 -66.88
N ALA A 48 2.28 -15.29 -67.12
CA ALA A 48 2.09 -14.18 -68.07
C ALA A 48 0.76 -13.40 -68.07
N GLU A 49 0.85 -12.08 -67.87
CA GLU A 49 0.69 -11.06 -68.92
C GLU A 49 0.56 -9.67 -68.28
N SER A 50 1.40 -8.74 -68.72
CA SER A 50 1.18 -7.31 -68.50
C SER A 50 0.11 -6.82 -69.48
N PRO A 51 -0.76 -5.89 -69.06
CA PRO A 51 -0.81 -4.65 -69.83
C PRO A 51 -0.86 -3.39 -68.98
N LEU A 52 -0.33 -2.34 -69.59
CA LEU A 52 -0.37 -0.95 -69.20
C LEU A 52 -1.80 -0.46 -68.96
N GLY A 53 -2.00 0.30 -67.88
CA GLY A 53 -3.26 1.01 -67.63
C GLY A 53 -3.20 1.79 -66.33
N GLY A 54 -2.85 3.08 -66.42
CA GLY A 54 -2.81 3.98 -65.27
C GLY A 54 -4.18 4.17 -64.61
N ARG A 55 -4.17 4.24 -63.28
CA ARG A 55 -5.21 4.83 -62.43
C ARG A 55 -4.61 5.17 -61.06
N ASP A 56 -4.52 6.47 -60.81
CA ASP A 56 -4.52 7.18 -59.53
C ASP A 56 -4.18 6.37 -58.27
N GLU A 57 -2.89 6.30 -57.97
CA GLU A 57 -2.37 5.78 -56.71
C GLU A 57 -2.42 6.88 -55.64
N ALA A 58 -3.61 7.10 -55.06
CA ALA A 58 -3.73 7.80 -53.79
C ALA A 58 -3.03 6.96 -52.72
N SER A 59 -1.74 7.25 -52.50
CA SER A 59 -0.90 6.66 -51.46
C SER A 59 -1.52 6.85 -50.09
N ARG A 60 -2.32 5.88 -49.64
CA ARG A 60 -2.75 5.76 -48.26
C ARG A 60 -1.55 5.28 -47.46
N ALA A 61 -0.83 6.24 -46.87
CA ALA A 61 0.28 5.95 -45.98
C ALA A 61 -0.16 4.94 -44.90
N PRO A 62 0.61 3.87 -44.65
CA PRO A 62 0.27 2.91 -43.60
C PRO A 62 0.25 3.64 -42.26
N SER A 63 -0.86 3.52 -41.54
CA SER A 63 -1.00 4.06 -40.20
C SER A 63 0.02 3.37 -39.30
N ARG A 64 1.13 4.08 -39.01
CA ARG A 64 2.21 3.59 -38.16
C ARG A 64 1.62 3.28 -36.80
N ALA A 65 1.54 1.99 -36.45
CA ALA A 65 1.16 1.57 -35.11
C ALA A 65 2.10 2.24 -34.09
N PRO A 66 1.59 2.78 -32.98
CA PRO A 66 2.45 3.40 -31.98
C PRO A 66 3.44 2.36 -31.46
N SER A 67 4.73 2.68 -31.56
CA SER A 67 5.78 1.84 -30.97
C SER A 67 5.54 1.72 -29.47
N PRO A 68 5.54 0.50 -28.88
CA PRO A 68 5.32 0.34 -27.46
C PRO A 68 6.39 1.11 -26.70
N THR A 69 5.98 2.01 -25.81
CA THR A 69 6.92 2.73 -24.93
C THR A 69 7.48 1.71 -23.94
N PRO A 70 8.80 1.65 -23.71
CA PRO A 70 9.37 0.71 -22.75
C PRO A 70 8.71 0.92 -21.37
N THR A 71 8.20 -0.17 -20.80
CA THR A 71 7.68 -0.14 -19.43
C THR A 71 8.86 0.11 -18.49
N ARG A 72 8.76 1.13 -17.65
CA ARG A 72 9.80 1.52 -16.71
C ARG A 72 10.14 0.34 -15.79
N SER A 73 11.35 -0.19 -15.90
CA SER A 73 11.83 -1.27 -15.04
C SER A 73 12.48 -0.68 -13.78
N TYR A 74 12.12 -1.22 -12.62
CA TYR A 74 12.68 -0.82 -11.32
C TYR A 74 13.54 -1.96 -10.75
N PRO A 75 14.68 -1.64 -10.10
CA PRO A 75 15.42 -2.63 -9.34
C PRO A 75 14.56 -3.16 -8.18
N LEU A 76 14.95 -4.33 -7.66
CA LEU A 76 14.36 -4.83 -6.43
C LEU A 76 14.74 -3.86 -5.29
N SER A 77 13.76 -3.46 -4.48
CA SER A 77 13.96 -2.55 -3.36
C SER A 77 14.91 -3.10 -2.30
N THR A 78 15.53 -2.22 -1.52
CA THR A 78 16.30 -2.57 -0.33
C THR A 78 15.53 -2.23 0.95
N THR A 79 15.88 -2.88 2.06
CA THR A 79 15.28 -2.64 3.38
C THR A 79 15.43 -1.19 3.82
N PRO A 80 14.38 -0.54 4.36
CA PRO A 80 14.47 0.83 4.84
C PRO A 80 15.46 0.92 6.01
N ARG A 81 16.30 1.95 6.00
CA ARG A 81 17.29 2.22 7.07
C ARG A 81 16.63 3.02 8.17
N THR A 82 16.11 2.34 9.17
CA THR A 82 15.47 2.93 10.34
C THR A 82 16.19 2.55 11.62
N ILE A 83 15.96 3.34 12.67
CA ILE A 83 16.36 3.03 14.04
C ILE A 83 15.08 2.99 14.89
N PRO A 84 14.74 1.84 15.51
CA PRO A 84 15.35 0.52 15.31
C PRO A 84 15.23 -0.01 13.87
N ALA A 85 16.06 -0.98 13.51
CA ALA A 85 15.94 -1.67 12.24
C ALA A 85 14.65 -2.50 12.22
N VAL A 86 13.92 -2.47 11.09
CA VAL A 86 12.70 -3.28 10.93
C VAL A 86 13.02 -4.76 10.97
N ARG A 87 12.16 -5.57 11.60
CA ARG A 87 12.36 -7.03 11.68
C ARG A 87 12.34 -7.73 10.34
N ALA A 88 11.41 -7.37 9.46
CA ALA A 88 11.27 -8.00 8.17
C ALA A 88 10.87 -7.01 7.08
N HIS A 89 11.48 -7.17 5.92
CA HIS A 89 11.12 -6.48 4.69
C HIS A 89 11.08 -7.48 3.54
N THR A 90 9.90 -7.65 2.93
CA THR A 90 9.74 -8.38 1.67
C THR A 90 9.89 -7.38 0.53
N PRO A 91 11.00 -7.43 -0.24
CA PRO A 91 11.29 -6.41 -1.23
C PRO A 91 10.48 -6.60 -2.51
N GLU A 92 10.12 -5.49 -3.15
CA GLU A 92 9.40 -5.49 -4.42
C GLU A 92 10.01 -4.49 -5.41
N ARG A 93 9.57 -4.54 -6.68
CA ARG A 93 10.01 -3.59 -7.71
C ARG A 93 8.98 -2.48 -7.81
N GLY A 94 9.44 -1.24 -7.72
CA GLY A 94 8.57 -0.10 -7.95
C GLY A 94 9.26 1.22 -7.66
N PRO A 95 8.55 2.33 -7.88
CA PRO A 95 9.07 3.66 -7.63
C PRO A 95 9.26 3.98 -6.13
N GLY A 96 8.70 3.16 -5.24
CA GLY A 96 8.59 3.49 -3.82
C GLY A 96 7.63 4.65 -3.58
N TRP A 97 7.77 5.31 -2.43
CA TRP A 97 6.94 6.45 -2.05
C TRP A 97 7.75 7.58 -1.40
N ARG A 98 7.36 8.82 -1.69
CA ARG A 98 7.92 10.04 -1.11
C ARG A 98 6.81 11.02 -0.73
N PRO A 99 6.98 11.85 0.29
CA PRO A 99 6.06 12.95 0.54
C PRO A 99 6.10 13.95 -0.63
N ALA A 100 4.94 14.52 -0.96
CA ALA A 100 4.82 15.55 -1.98
C ALA A 100 3.57 16.42 -1.70
N PRO A 101 3.56 17.69 -2.12
CA PRO A 101 2.38 18.54 -2.03
C PRO A 101 1.15 17.90 -2.69
N GLY A 102 -0.03 18.09 -2.11
CA GLY A 102 -1.30 17.56 -2.62
C GLY A 102 -1.57 16.09 -2.29
N ARG A 103 -0.59 15.36 -1.75
CA ARG A 103 -0.82 14.03 -1.14
C ARG A 103 -1.48 14.20 0.23
N ARG A 104 -2.20 13.15 0.65
CA ARG A 104 -2.97 13.18 1.89
C ARG A 104 -2.77 11.94 2.76
N VAL A 105 -3.03 12.12 4.04
CA VAL A 105 -3.20 11.03 5.00
C VAL A 105 -4.70 10.81 5.22
N VAL A 106 -5.15 9.57 5.08
CA VAL A 106 -6.52 9.14 5.35
C VAL A 106 -6.52 8.02 6.40
N VAL A 107 -7.59 7.94 7.19
CA VAL A 107 -7.74 6.92 8.23
C VAL A 107 -8.98 6.05 7.97
N ASN A 108 -8.98 4.79 8.41
CA ASN A 108 -10.19 3.95 8.39
C ASN A 108 -11.03 4.08 9.67
N ASP A 109 -10.43 4.55 10.76
CA ASP A 109 -11.00 4.62 12.11
C ASP A 109 -10.81 6.03 12.67
N ALA A 110 -11.81 6.54 13.38
CA ALA A 110 -11.78 7.88 13.97
C ALA A 110 -10.78 8.00 15.12
N GLY A 111 -10.43 6.88 15.77
CA GLY A 111 -9.40 6.79 16.79
C GLY A 111 -8.00 7.13 16.29
N LEU A 112 -7.73 6.96 14.99
CA LEU A 112 -6.41 7.27 14.38
C LEU A 112 -6.22 8.74 13.99
N ALA A 113 -7.09 9.63 14.47
CA ALA A 113 -7.13 11.00 13.97
C ALA A 113 -5.93 11.84 14.41
N ASP A 114 -5.33 11.57 15.56
CA ASP A 114 -4.10 12.19 16.02
C ASP A 114 -2.87 11.65 15.30
N GLU A 115 -2.72 10.34 15.06
CA GLU A 115 -1.65 9.81 14.20
C GLU A 115 -1.74 10.39 12.79
N GLY A 116 -2.95 10.45 12.24
CA GLY A 116 -3.20 11.00 10.92
C GLY A 116 -2.79 12.47 10.80
N ARG A 117 -3.13 13.30 11.79
CA ARG A 117 -2.73 14.71 11.84
C ARG A 117 -1.24 14.88 12.09
N LEU A 118 -0.67 14.10 13.01
CA LEU A 118 0.76 14.13 13.33
C LEU A 118 1.60 13.82 12.09
N LEU A 119 1.34 12.68 11.44
CA LEU A 119 2.08 12.27 10.25
C LEU A 119 1.90 13.28 9.10
N ALA A 120 0.68 13.80 8.91
CA ALA A 120 0.43 14.80 7.89
C ALA A 120 1.25 16.08 8.13
N GLY A 121 1.28 16.58 9.37
CA GLY A 121 2.09 17.74 9.74
C GLY A 121 3.59 17.51 9.56
N GLU A 122 4.08 16.34 9.96
CA GLU A 122 5.51 16.00 9.87
C GLU A 122 6.01 15.80 8.44
N LEU A 123 5.13 15.38 7.51
CA LEU A 123 5.48 15.10 6.12
C LEU A 123 4.97 16.17 5.13
N GLY A 124 4.35 17.25 5.62
CA GLY A 124 3.79 18.31 4.77
C GLY A 124 2.63 17.83 3.88
N LEU A 125 1.84 16.87 4.37
CA LEU A 125 0.67 16.31 3.69
C LEU A 125 -0.61 16.95 4.23
N THR A 126 -1.72 16.79 3.51
CA THR A 126 -3.04 17.16 4.04
C THR A 126 -3.64 15.99 4.84
N TYR A 127 -4.08 16.23 6.08
CA TYR A 127 -4.93 15.26 6.77
C TYR A 127 -6.36 15.36 6.21
N ALA A 128 -6.85 14.27 5.62
CA ALA A 128 -8.14 14.24 4.93
C ALA A 128 -9.25 13.56 5.74
N GLY A 129 -8.99 13.19 6.99
CA GLY A 129 -9.96 12.54 7.87
C GLY A 129 -10.20 11.08 7.53
N GLN A 130 -11.31 10.56 8.06
CA GLN A 130 -11.75 9.19 7.79
C GLN A 130 -12.31 9.10 6.38
N LYS A 131 -11.78 8.17 5.57
CA LYS A 131 -12.18 7.98 4.17
C LYS A 131 -12.20 6.51 3.79
N ASN A 132 -13.16 6.15 2.95
CA ASN A 132 -13.25 4.81 2.37
C ASN A 132 -12.45 4.71 1.07
N ASP A 133 -12.21 5.83 0.37
CA ASP A 133 -11.41 5.92 -0.84
C ASP A 133 -9.91 6.03 -0.55
N VAL A 134 -9.09 5.50 -1.47
CA VAL A 134 -7.63 5.69 -1.48
C VAL A 134 -7.23 6.16 -2.87
N ARG A 135 -6.59 7.32 -2.94
CA ARG A 135 -6.08 7.93 -4.18
C ARG A 135 -4.59 7.63 -4.36
N ALA A 136 -4.11 7.85 -5.58
CA ALA A 136 -2.68 7.78 -5.86
C ALA A 136 -1.92 8.77 -4.95
N GLY A 137 -0.79 8.33 -4.39
CA GLY A 137 0.01 9.15 -3.46
C GLY A 137 -0.44 9.10 -2.00
N ASP A 138 -1.63 8.59 -1.70
CA ASP A 138 -2.16 8.59 -0.32
C ASP A 138 -1.31 7.72 0.63
N VAL A 139 -1.30 8.15 1.88
CA VAL A 139 -0.97 7.30 3.03
C VAL A 139 -2.28 6.93 3.72
N ARG A 140 -2.59 5.63 3.78
CA ARG A 140 -3.73 5.11 4.54
C ARG A 140 -3.24 4.54 5.86
N LEU A 141 -3.84 4.98 6.96
CA LEU A 141 -3.67 4.39 8.27
C LEU A 141 -4.90 3.56 8.61
N ALA A 142 -4.68 2.36 9.15
CA ALA A 142 -5.77 1.46 9.48
C ALA A 142 -5.55 0.69 10.78
N VAL A 143 -6.57 0.62 11.63
CA VAL A 143 -6.64 -0.47 12.62
C VAL A 143 -7.19 -1.69 11.89
N ASP A 144 -6.37 -2.73 11.81
CA ASP A 144 -6.68 -4.02 11.19
C ASP A 144 -5.79 -5.10 11.82
N GLY A 145 -6.40 -6.16 12.33
CA GLY A 145 -5.67 -7.24 13.00
C GLY A 145 -6.56 -8.14 13.84
N GLY A 146 -6.11 -9.37 14.07
CA GLY A 146 -6.76 -10.28 14.99
C GLY A 146 -6.45 -9.91 16.44
N LYS A 147 -7.42 -10.07 17.35
CA LYS A 147 -7.32 -9.76 18.80
C LYS A 147 -6.17 -10.46 19.56
N ARG A 148 -5.35 -11.29 18.90
CA ARG A 148 -4.23 -12.04 19.46
C ARG A 148 -2.85 -11.56 18.98
N ALA A 149 -2.80 -10.63 18.03
CA ALA A 149 -1.54 -10.06 17.57
C ALA A 149 -1.00 -9.06 18.62
N ASP A 150 0.31 -8.84 18.62
CA ASP A 150 0.95 -7.84 19.48
C ASP A 150 0.39 -6.44 19.12
N PRO A 151 -0.17 -5.67 20.08
CA PRO A 151 -0.77 -4.37 19.80
C PRO A 151 0.24 -3.35 19.24
N GLU A 152 1.53 -3.54 19.50
CA GLU A 152 2.63 -2.71 18.99
C GLU A 152 3.14 -3.17 17.62
N SER A 153 2.63 -4.29 17.09
CA SER A 153 3.00 -4.78 15.76
C SER A 153 2.35 -3.95 14.64
N TYR A 154 3.05 -3.86 13.52
CA TYR A 154 2.52 -3.17 12.34
C TYR A 154 2.97 -3.82 11.03
N ARG A 155 2.20 -3.51 9.99
CA ARG A 155 2.50 -3.83 8.60
C ARG A 155 2.46 -2.54 7.79
N MET A 156 3.55 -2.23 7.09
CA MET A 156 3.61 -1.11 6.15
C MET A 156 3.82 -1.65 4.74
N THR A 157 2.90 -1.34 3.82
CA THR A 157 3.00 -1.69 2.40
C THR A 157 3.22 -0.44 1.57
N VAL A 158 4.28 -0.43 0.79
CA VAL A 158 4.56 0.61 -0.19
C VAL A 158 4.37 -0.01 -1.56
N ARG A 159 3.32 0.40 -2.26
CA ARG A 159 3.00 -0.14 -3.59
C ARG A 159 2.44 0.91 -4.54
N GLY A 160 3.00 0.99 -5.74
CA GLY A 160 2.48 1.83 -6.82
C GLY A 160 2.35 3.30 -6.41
N GLY A 161 3.33 3.81 -5.65
CA GLY A 161 3.31 5.20 -5.17
C GLY A 161 2.25 5.48 -4.10
N ARG A 162 1.81 4.48 -3.34
CA ARG A 162 0.94 4.63 -2.15
C ARG A 162 1.54 3.94 -0.95
N VAL A 163 1.12 4.34 0.25
CA VAL A 163 1.48 3.66 1.51
C VAL A 163 0.21 3.23 2.24
N ALA A 164 0.20 2.00 2.73
CA ALA A 164 -0.80 1.53 3.68
C ALA A 164 -0.08 1.05 4.94
N ILE A 165 -0.42 1.62 6.09
CA ILE A 165 0.07 1.22 7.41
C ILE A 165 -1.11 0.68 8.19
N SER A 166 -0.95 -0.53 8.72
CA SER A 166 -1.96 -1.16 9.56
C SER A 166 -1.35 -1.81 10.79
N GLY A 167 -2.05 -1.76 11.92
CA GLY A 167 -1.70 -2.48 13.13
C GLY A 167 -2.96 -2.97 13.86
N PRO A 168 -2.82 -3.92 14.79
CA PRO A 168 -3.95 -4.43 15.59
C PRO A 168 -4.55 -3.36 16.52
N ASP A 169 -3.77 -2.34 16.86
CA ASP A 169 -4.14 -1.22 17.72
C ASP A 169 -3.48 0.10 17.25
N ASP A 170 -3.85 1.21 17.88
CA ASP A 170 -3.30 2.55 17.60
C ASP A 170 -1.76 2.60 17.71
N ALA A 171 -1.18 1.93 18.70
CA ALA A 171 0.25 1.92 18.99
C ALA A 171 1.06 1.33 17.83
N GLY A 172 0.60 0.21 17.27
CA GLY A 172 1.20 -0.40 16.09
C GLY A 172 1.16 0.56 14.89
N VAL A 173 0.00 1.17 14.63
CA VAL A 173 -0.15 2.15 13.54
C VAL A 173 0.82 3.32 13.75
N PHE A 174 0.89 3.86 14.96
CA PHE A 174 1.81 4.92 15.33
C PHE A 174 3.27 4.52 15.04
N TYR A 175 3.72 3.34 15.45
CA TYR A 175 5.08 2.86 15.15
C TYR A 175 5.34 2.73 13.64
N GLY A 176 4.36 2.25 12.88
CA GLY A 176 4.44 2.24 11.42
C GLY A 176 4.63 3.65 10.82
N THR A 177 3.96 4.67 11.37
CA THR A 177 4.18 6.06 10.94
C THR A 177 5.59 6.56 11.23
N ARG A 178 6.21 6.15 12.35
CA ARG A 178 7.58 6.52 12.70
C ARG A 178 8.57 5.92 11.69
N THR A 179 8.38 4.66 11.32
CA THR A 179 9.18 3.98 10.28
C THR A 179 9.06 4.69 8.94
N LEU A 180 7.85 5.06 8.52
CA LEU A 180 7.65 5.82 7.28
C LEU A 180 8.38 7.16 7.31
N LYS A 181 8.22 7.92 8.41
CA LYS A 181 8.88 9.22 8.59
C LYS A 181 10.40 9.12 8.48
N GLN A 182 11.00 8.11 9.11
CA GLN A 182 12.45 7.87 9.02
C GLN A 182 12.87 7.46 7.61
N ALA A 183 12.11 6.58 6.95
CA ALA A 183 12.46 6.09 5.61
C ALA A 183 12.51 7.21 4.54
N VAL A 184 11.71 8.25 4.72
CA VAL A 184 11.67 9.42 3.80
C VAL A 184 12.49 10.61 4.29
N HIS A 185 13.14 10.50 5.45
CA HIS A 185 13.94 11.58 6.02
C HIS A 185 15.11 11.97 5.10
N GLY A 186 15.50 13.24 5.10
CA GLY A 186 16.59 13.76 4.26
C GLY A 186 16.31 13.65 2.75
N GLY A 187 15.04 13.61 2.34
CA GLY A 187 14.66 13.37 0.96
C GLY A 187 14.80 11.90 0.54
N GLY A 188 14.81 10.96 1.50
CA GLY A 188 14.76 9.52 1.22
C GLY A 188 13.51 9.08 0.47
N THR A 189 13.41 7.78 0.17
CA THR A 189 12.23 7.15 -0.44
C THR A 189 11.86 5.95 0.42
N ALA A 190 10.59 5.83 0.77
CA ALA A 190 10.08 4.60 1.33
C ALA A 190 10.15 3.51 0.24
N PRO A 191 10.94 2.44 0.44
CA PRO A 191 11.15 1.41 -0.58
C PRO A 191 9.86 0.65 -0.88
N GLU A 192 9.68 0.24 -2.14
CA GLU A 192 8.57 -0.64 -2.54
C GLU A 192 8.64 -1.96 -1.78
N GLY A 193 7.51 -2.50 -1.34
CA GLY A 193 7.47 -3.80 -0.65
C GLY A 193 6.63 -3.78 0.61
N VAL A 194 6.88 -4.76 1.47
CA VAL A 194 6.13 -4.98 2.70
C VAL A 194 7.06 -5.07 3.90
N VAL A 195 6.91 -4.15 4.83
CA VAL A 195 7.51 -4.23 6.16
C VAL A 195 6.53 -4.91 7.12
N ARG A 196 7.04 -5.83 7.94
CA ARG A 196 6.35 -6.40 9.10
C ARG A 196 7.28 -6.27 10.30
N ASP A 197 6.78 -5.67 11.36
CA ASP A 197 7.62 -5.33 12.49
C ASP A 197 6.81 -5.30 13.78
N GLU A 198 7.51 -5.58 14.89
CA GLU A 198 6.96 -5.70 16.23
C GLU A 198 8.13 -5.61 17.23
N PRO A 199 7.91 -5.26 18.49
CA PRO A 199 9.00 -5.25 19.46
C PRO A 199 9.49 -6.66 19.81
N ALA A 200 10.77 -6.80 20.17
CA ALA A 200 11.31 -8.06 20.71
C ALA A 200 11.11 -8.22 22.21
N LYS A 201 10.87 -7.11 22.91
CA LYS A 201 10.68 -7.04 24.35
C LYS A 201 9.51 -6.09 24.64
N PRO A 202 8.62 -6.45 25.58
CA PRO A 202 7.44 -5.64 25.90
C PRO A 202 7.79 -4.33 26.61
N VAL A 203 8.95 -4.25 27.25
CA VAL A 203 9.39 -3.05 27.99
C VAL A 203 10.66 -2.49 27.37
N ARG A 204 10.62 -1.23 26.94
CA ARG A 204 11.71 -0.49 26.29
C ARG A 204 11.69 0.92 26.84
N GLY A 205 12.61 1.27 27.72
CA GLY A 205 12.53 2.52 28.48
C GLY A 205 13.88 3.13 28.80
N PHE A 206 13.83 4.35 29.29
CA PHE A 206 14.97 5.12 29.79
C PHE A 206 14.58 5.72 31.15
N SER A 207 15.50 5.70 32.11
CA SER A 207 15.31 6.30 33.43
C SER A 207 15.94 7.68 33.46
N LEU A 208 15.13 8.70 33.72
CA LEU A 208 15.57 10.08 33.87
C LEU A 208 15.42 10.53 35.34
N ASP A 209 16.54 10.79 36.01
CA ASP A 209 16.55 11.29 37.40
C ASP A 209 16.27 12.81 37.42
N ILE A 210 15.02 13.17 37.72
CA ILE A 210 14.56 14.55 37.90
C ILE A 210 14.48 14.99 39.37
N ALA A 211 15.07 14.24 40.29
CA ALA A 211 14.82 14.43 41.73
C ALA A 211 15.45 15.72 42.28
N ARG A 212 16.59 16.17 41.72
CA ARG A 212 17.36 17.30 42.28
C ARG A 212 17.48 18.51 41.36
N LYS A 213 17.12 18.38 40.08
CA LYS A 213 17.20 19.44 39.06
C LYS A 213 16.06 19.32 38.05
N ASN A 214 15.59 20.45 37.55
CA ASN A 214 14.58 20.54 36.51
C ASN A 214 15.17 20.26 35.10
N PHE A 215 14.31 19.79 34.20
CA PHE A 215 14.59 19.44 32.80
C PHE A 215 13.65 20.18 31.86
#